data_AF-A0A960SF84-F1
#
_entry.id   AF-A0A960SF84-F1
#
_cell.length_a   1.000
_cell.length_b   1.000
_cell.length_c   1.000
_cell.angle_alpha   90.00
_cell.angle_beta   90.00
_cell.angle_gamma   90.00
#
_symmetry.space_group_name_H-M   'P 1'
#
loop_
_entity.id
_entity.type
_entity.pdbx_description
1 polymer ?
#
loop_
_entity_poly.entity_id
_entity_poly.type
_entity_poly.pdbx_seq_one_letter_code
_entity_poly.pdbx_strand_id
1 'polypeptide(L)'
;FSKGLGAPMGALLLGSAEFIDESRRIQCMLGGVMRQVGFMAAAALYGFHNNMQRLAEDHANCLMMAQRLTGHPALDIDLPNVQTNILYCEVKAGAERASRLVKELAKEGVGALNVGSRVRLVTSLNVSKKDCEQAVEAIARLLT
;
A
#
# COMPACT_ATOMS: atom_id res chain seq x y z
N PHE A 1 9.83 -0.67 -8.19
CA PHE A 1 9.61 -2.13 -8.25
C PHE A 1 9.23 -2.71 -6.89
N SER A 2 9.77 -2.21 -5.78
CA SER A 2 9.56 -2.77 -4.44
C SER A 2 8.23 -2.46 -3.73
N LYS A 3 7.15 -2.28 -4.49
CA LYS A 3 5.80 -2.03 -3.97
C LYS A 3 4.83 -3.05 -4.58
N GLY A 4 3.78 -2.60 -5.26
CA GLY A 4 2.77 -3.49 -5.86
C GLY A 4 3.33 -4.53 -6.84
N LEU A 5 4.52 -4.30 -7.43
CA LEU A 5 5.17 -5.28 -8.31
C LEU A 5 5.89 -6.42 -7.56
N GLY A 6 6.07 -6.32 -6.24
CA GLY A 6 6.56 -7.44 -5.41
C GLY A 6 8.06 -7.70 -5.43
N ALA A 7 8.88 -6.84 -6.05
CA ALA A 7 10.33 -6.99 -5.97
C ALA A 7 10.84 -6.69 -4.54
N PRO A 8 11.89 -7.35 -4.04
CA PRO A 8 12.40 -7.11 -2.69
C PRO A 8 12.99 -5.69 -2.53
N MET A 9 13.59 -5.15 -3.59
CA MET A 9 14.14 -3.79 -3.63
C MET A 9 14.12 -3.24 -5.05
N GLY A 10 14.41 -1.94 -5.19
CA GLY A 10 14.69 -1.32 -6.49
C GLY A 10 13.66 -0.28 -6.96
N ALA A 11 14.20 0.74 -7.61
CA ALA A 11 13.51 1.80 -8.32
C ALA A 11 14.18 2.02 -9.68
N LEU A 12 13.49 2.67 -10.62
CA LEU A 12 14.03 3.03 -11.93
C LEU A 12 13.98 4.54 -12.08
N LEU A 13 15.09 5.12 -12.54
CA LEU A 13 15.15 6.49 -13.01
C LEU A 13 15.30 6.46 -14.53
N LEU A 14 14.41 7.16 -15.23
CA LEU A 14 14.38 7.24 -16.70
C LEU A 14 14.47 8.70 -17.14
N GLY A 15 15.18 8.96 -18.23
CA GLY A 15 15.36 10.30 -18.80
C GLY A 15 16.28 10.25 -20.02
N SER A 16 16.77 11.42 -20.46
CA SER A 16 17.75 11.50 -21.57
C SER A 16 19.09 10.89 -21.18
N ALA A 17 19.92 10.57 -22.18
CA ALA A 17 21.26 10.05 -21.95
C ALA A 17 22.10 10.99 -21.06
N GLU A 18 22.10 12.28 -21.38
CA GLU A 18 22.78 13.34 -20.62
C GLU A 18 22.33 13.38 -19.15
N PHE A 19 21.02 13.28 -18.91
CA PHE A 19 20.45 13.27 -17.56
C PHE A 19 20.85 12.00 -16.78
N ILE A 20 20.85 10.85 -17.43
CA ILE A 20 21.22 9.58 -16.79
C ILE A 20 22.73 9.54 -16.48
N ASP A 21 23.57 10.10 -17.34
CA ASP A 21 25.01 10.18 -17.10
C ASP A 21 25.32 11.02 -15.85
N GLU A 22 24.67 12.18 -15.70
CA GLU A 22 24.81 13.00 -14.51
C GLU A 22 24.23 12.32 -13.26
N SER A 23 23.06 11.71 -13.39
CA SER A 23 22.42 10.96 -12.29
C SER A 23 23.29 9.79 -11.79
N ARG A 24 24.04 9.13 -12.68
CA ARG A 24 24.98 8.05 -12.31
C ARG A 24 26.16 8.56 -11.48
N ARG A 25 26.67 9.77 -11.78
CA ARG A 25 27.71 10.41 -10.96
C ARG A 25 27.19 10.67 -9.55
N ILE A 26 25.99 11.23 -9.43
CA ILE A 26 25.33 11.48 -8.15
C ILE A 26 25.07 10.16 -7.41
N GLN A 27 24.60 9.13 -8.10
CA GLN A 27 24.41 7.80 -7.52
C GLN A 27 25.72 7.26 -6.92
N CYS A 28 26.86 7.47 -7.60
CA CYS A 28 28.17 7.08 -7.08
C CYS A 28 28.55 7.87 -5.82
N MET A 29 28.36 9.19 -5.82
CA MET A 29 28.65 10.05 -4.67
C MET A 29 27.80 9.71 -3.45
N LEU A 30 26.53 9.34 -3.65
CA LEU A 30 25.61 8.91 -2.60
C LEU A 30 25.81 7.46 -2.15
N GLY A 31 26.77 6.72 -2.74
CA GLY A 31 27.02 5.32 -2.42
C GLY A 31 25.99 4.33 -2.96
N GLY A 32 25.14 4.74 -3.90
CA GLY A 32 24.08 3.92 -4.50
C GLY A 32 24.56 2.97 -5.60
N VAL A 33 25.84 3.02 -5.99
CA VAL A 33 26.43 2.14 -7.01
C VAL A 33 26.78 0.80 -6.36
N MET A 34 25.85 -0.13 -6.45
CA MET A 34 26.01 -1.50 -5.98
C MET A 34 26.61 -2.38 -7.09
N ARG A 35 27.29 -3.48 -6.71
CA ARG A 35 27.96 -4.38 -7.66
C ARG A 35 27.03 -5.45 -8.21
N GLN A 36 27.09 -6.69 -7.75
CA GLN A 36 26.37 -7.83 -8.33
C GLN A 36 24.84 -7.78 -8.11
N VAL A 37 24.16 -6.72 -8.53
CA VAL A 37 22.70 -6.52 -8.35
C VAL A 37 21.84 -7.16 -9.43
N GLY A 38 22.43 -7.94 -10.33
CA GLY A 38 21.71 -8.60 -11.43
C GLY A 38 20.56 -9.48 -10.94
N PHE A 39 20.72 -10.17 -9.82
CA PHE A 39 19.65 -10.98 -9.22
C PHE A 39 18.47 -10.11 -8.70
N MET A 40 18.75 -8.92 -8.16
CA MET A 40 17.71 -7.97 -7.76
C MET A 40 17.00 -7.35 -8.97
N ALA A 41 17.76 -7.04 -10.03
CA ALA A 41 17.20 -6.57 -11.30
C ALA A 41 16.30 -7.65 -11.94
N ALA A 42 16.68 -8.93 -11.86
CA ALA A 42 15.86 -10.04 -12.34
C ALA A 42 14.51 -10.13 -11.58
N ALA A 43 14.51 -9.95 -10.25
CA ALA A 43 13.27 -9.90 -9.47
C ALA A 43 12.38 -8.69 -9.87
N ALA A 44 12.98 -7.53 -10.14
CA ALA A 44 12.25 -6.36 -10.65
C ALA A 44 11.63 -6.58 -12.03
N LEU A 45 12.38 -7.20 -12.96
CA LEU A 45 11.89 -7.57 -14.29
C LEU A 45 10.76 -8.60 -14.21
N TYR A 46 10.89 -9.61 -13.35
CA TYR A 46 9.83 -10.58 -13.11
C TYR A 46 8.55 -9.89 -12.65
N GLY A 47 8.64 -9.02 -11.63
CA GLY A 47 7.48 -8.28 -11.13
C GLY A 47 6.84 -7.38 -12.19
N PHE A 48 7.66 -6.74 -13.03
CA PHE A 48 7.15 -5.92 -14.13
C PHE A 48 6.37 -6.74 -15.16
N HIS A 49 6.89 -7.89 -15.58
CA HIS A 49 6.24 -8.72 -16.61
C HIS A 49 5.03 -9.50 -16.09
N ASN A 50 5.04 -9.93 -14.83
CA ASN A 50 4.02 -10.86 -14.31
C ASN A 50 2.98 -10.19 -13.39
N ASN A 51 3.35 -9.13 -12.66
CA ASN A 51 2.50 -8.57 -11.61
C ASN A 51 1.82 -7.26 -12.00
N MET A 52 2.15 -6.66 -13.15
CA MET A 52 1.59 -5.36 -13.57
C MET A 52 0.07 -5.41 -13.76
N GLN A 53 -0.45 -6.39 -14.49
CA GLN A 53 -1.88 -6.53 -14.74
C GLN A 53 -2.66 -6.85 -13.45
N ARG A 54 -2.03 -7.61 -12.54
CA ARG A 54 -2.59 -8.01 -11.25
C ARG A 54 -2.87 -6.82 -10.31
N LEU A 55 -2.25 -5.65 -10.52
CA LEU A 55 -2.54 -4.45 -9.71
C LEU A 55 -4.04 -4.09 -9.71
N ALA A 56 -4.76 -4.43 -10.78
CA ALA A 56 -6.21 -4.27 -10.85
C ALA A 56 -6.95 -5.06 -9.75
N GLU A 57 -6.43 -6.22 -9.32
CA GLU A 57 -7.01 -6.99 -8.22
C GLU A 57 -6.83 -6.27 -6.88
N ASP A 58 -5.68 -5.63 -6.65
CA ASP A 58 -5.44 -4.85 -5.44
C ASP A 58 -6.40 -3.65 -5.38
N HIS A 59 -6.63 -2.99 -6.52
CA HIS A 59 -7.60 -1.89 -6.64
C HIS A 59 -9.03 -2.38 -6.39
N ALA A 60 -9.42 -3.52 -6.96
CA ALA A 60 -10.75 -4.10 -6.77
C ALA A 60 -11.00 -4.50 -5.31
N ASN A 61 -10.00 -5.10 -4.64
CA ASN A 61 -10.08 -5.44 -3.22
C ASN A 61 -10.20 -4.18 -2.35
N CYS A 62 -9.42 -3.14 -2.64
CA CYS A 62 -9.47 -1.86 -1.93
C CYS A 62 -10.85 -1.21 -2.05
N LEU A 63 -11.40 -1.17 -3.27
CA LEU A 63 -12.72 -0.62 -3.54
C LEU A 63 -13.81 -1.41 -2.82
N MET A 64 -13.73 -2.75 -2.81
CA MET A 64 -14.65 -3.61 -2.07
C MET A 64 -14.64 -3.29 -0.57
N MET A 65 -13.46 -3.14 0.03
CA MET A 65 -13.34 -2.75 1.45
C MET A 65 -13.99 -1.39 1.70
N ALA A 66 -13.71 -0.41 0.84
CA ALA A 66 -14.29 0.93 0.95
C ALA A 66 -15.82 0.89 0.86
N GLN A 67 -16.38 0.17 -0.10
CA GLN A 67 -17.83 0.02 -0.29
C GLN A 67 -18.49 -0.63 0.93
N ARG A 68 -17.87 -1.65 1.52
CA ARG A 68 -18.40 -2.37 2.69
C ARG A 68 -18.37 -1.55 3.98
N LEU A 69 -17.37 -0.67 4.12
CA LEU A 69 -17.23 0.20 5.29
C LEU A 69 -17.97 1.54 5.14
N THR A 70 -18.34 1.92 3.91
CA THR A 70 -19.11 3.13 3.63
C THR A 70 -20.47 3.05 4.33
N GLY A 71 -20.85 4.12 5.03
CA GLY A 71 -22.08 4.19 5.82
C GLY A 71 -21.91 3.73 7.27
N HIS A 72 -20.74 3.22 7.69
CA HIS A 72 -20.49 2.90 9.09
C HIS A 72 -20.54 4.19 9.95
N PRO A 73 -21.28 4.21 11.08
CA PRO A 73 -21.55 5.44 11.83
C PRO A 73 -20.29 6.12 12.37
N ALA A 74 -19.27 5.34 12.74
CA ALA A 74 -18.00 5.83 13.28
C ALA A 74 -16.96 6.25 12.22
N LEU A 75 -17.23 6.00 10.93
CA LEU A 75 -16.28 6.25 9.84
C LEU A 75 -16.81 7.32 8.87
N ASP A 76 -15.89 8.02 8.25
CA ASP A 76 -16.12 8.80 7.04
C ASP A 76 -15.12 8.35 5.95
N ILE A 77 -15.65 8.02 4.78
CA ILE A 77 -14.91 7.44 3.66
C ILE A 77 -15.34 8.16 2.39
N ASP A 78 -14.37 8.79 1.73
CA ASP A 78 -14.55 9.42 0.44
C ASP A 78 -14.46 8.38 -0.68
N LEU A 79 -15.55 7.63 -0.85
CA LEU A 79 -15.63 6.51 -1.80
C LEU A 79 -15.24 6.90 -3.24
N PRO A 80 -15.67 8.06 -3.81
CA PRO A 80 -15.24 8.49 -5.14
C PRO A 80 -13.72 8.66 -5.32
N ASN A 81 -12.99 8.93 -4.24
CA ASN A 81 -11.53 9.12 -4.28
C ASN A 81 -10.73 7.83 -4.04
N VAL A 82 -11.39 6.68 -3.84
CA VAL A 82 -10.73 5.36 -3.77
C VAL A 82 -10.46 4.83 -5.17
N GLN A 83 -9.37 5.29 -5.78
CA GLN A 83 -9.03 5.01 -7.19
C GLN A 83 -8.00 3.88 -7.38
N THR A 84 -7.26 3.50 -6.33
CA THR A 84 -6.16 2.54 -6.40
C THR A 84 -6.18 1.57 -5.21
N ASN A 85 -5.01 1.07 -4.77
CA ASN A 85 -4.86 0.12 -3.68
C ASN A 85 -4.77 0.76 -2.28
N ILE A 86 -5.07 2.05 -2.14
CA ILE A 86 -4.97 2.79 -0.88
C ILE A 86 -6.35 3.27 -0.45
N LEU A 87 -6.73 2.92 0.78
CA LEU A 87 -7.95 3.37 1.44
C LEU A 87 -7.60 4.20 2.67
N TYR A 88 -8.20 5.39 2.77
CA TYR A 88 -8.21 6.18 3.99
C TYR A 88 -9.61 6.14 4.60
N CYS A 89 -9.69 5.74 5.87
CA CYS A 89 -10.90 5.81 6.68
C CYS A 89 -10.73 6.87 7.76
N GLU A 90 -11.50 7.94 7.71
CA GLU A 90 -11.54 8.95 8.77
C GLU A 90 -12.34 8.42 9.95
N VAL A 91 -11.76 8.42 11.15
CA VAL A 91 -12.44 8.00 12.37
C VAL A 91 -13.03 9.23 13.05
N LYS A 92 -14.35 9.34 13.05
CA LYS A 92 -15.07 10.56 13.52
C LYS A 92 -14.79 10.92 14.98
N ALA A 93 -14.48 9.92 15.81
CA ALA A 93 -14.13 10.11 17.21
C ALA A 93 -12.70 10.68 17.42
N GLY A 94 -11.94 10.93 16.35
CA GLY A 94 -10.66 11.62 16.38
C GLY A 94 -9.43 10.70 16.47
N ALA A 95 -8.25 11.34 16.56
CA ALA A 95 -6.94 10.71 16.42
C ALA A 95 -6.65 9.62 17.47
N GLU A 96 -7.07 9.82 18.71
CA GLU A 96 -6.87 8.83 19.78
C GLU A 96 -7.62 7.53 19.49
N ARG A 97 -8.88 7.63 19.03
CA ARG A 97 -9.68 6.44 18.68
C ARG A 97 -9.09 5.72 17.46
N ALA A 98 -8.64 6.47 16.44
CA ALA A 98 -7.96 5.91 15.29
C ALA A 98 -6.69 5.15 15.68
N SER A 99 -5.88 5.72 16.58
CA SER A 99 -4.65 5.09 17.08
C SER A 99 -4.95 3.81 17.87
N ARG A 100 -6.00 3.83 18.70
CA ARG A 100 -6.48 2.65 19.42
C ARG A 100 -6.96 1.56 18.45
N LEU A 101 -7.73 1.93 17.42
CA LEU A 101 -8.24 0.98 16.43
C LEU A 101 -7.10 0.23 15.75
N VAL A 102 -6.04 0.94 15.32
CA VAL A 102 -4.87 0.29 14.68
C VAL A 102 -4.20 -0.72 15.63
N LYS A 103 -4.10 -0.41 16.93
CA LYS A 103 -3.55 -1.34 17.93
C LYS A 103 -4.46 -2.55 18.15
N GLU A 104 -5.78 -2.36 18.11
CA GLU A 104 -6.77 -3.44 18.23
C GLU A 104 -6.74 -4.36 17.01
N LEU A 105 -6.72 -3.80 15.81
CA LEU A 105 -6.58 -4.52 14.55
C LEU A 105 -5.29 -5.36 14.50
N ALA A 106 -4.18 -4.81 14.98
CA ALA A 106 -2.91 -5.53 15.02
C ALA A 106 -2.96 -6.80 15.90
N LYS A 107 -3.75 -6.79 16.99
CA LYS A 107 -3.97 -7.98 17.84
C LYS A 107 -4.75 -9.08 17.12
N GLU A 108 -5.52 -8.71 16.10
CA GLU A 108 -6.29 -9.64 15.25
C GLU A 108 -5.56 -9.97 13.94
N GLY A 109 -4.29 -9.57 13.81
CA GLY A 109 -3.47 -9.85 12.63
C GLY A 109 -3.72 -8.90 11.44
N VAL A 110 -4.47 -7.82 11.64
CA VAL A 110 -4.77 -6.83 10.59
C VAL A 110 -3.81 -5.64 10.68
N GLY A 111 -2.97 -5.49 9.65
CA GLY A 111 -2.03 -4.37 9.53
C GLY A 111 -2.68 -3.10 8.98
N ALA A 112 -2.53 -1.99 9.68
CA ALA A 112 -2.98 -0.67 9.23
C ALA A 112 -2.05 0.44 9.74
N LEU A 113 -2.09 1.61 9.11
CA LEU A 113 -1.32 2.78 9.55
C LEU A 113 -2.24 3.88 10.07
N ASN A 114 -1.97 4.42 11.26
CA ASN A 114 -2.60 5.65 11.72
C ASN A 114 -1.95 6.87 11.05
N VAL A 115 -2.78 7.80 10.57
CA VAL A 115 -2.38 9.12 10.07
C VAL A 115 -3.31 10.17 10.67
N GLY A 116 -3.01 10.60 11.90
CA GLY A 116 -3.89 11.51 12.66
C GLY A 116 -5.20 10.81 13.04
N SER A 117 -6.34 11.36 12.63
CA SER A 117 -7.66 10.76 12.76
C SER A 117 -8.02 9.77 11.66
N ARG A 118 -7.13 9.58 10.66
CA ARG A 118 -7.32 8.60 9.59
C ARG A 118 -6.62 7.29 9.87
N VAL A 119 -7.22 6.20 9.39
CA VAL A 119 -6.59 4.90 9.28
C VAL A 119 -6.36 4.60 7.79
N ARG A 120 -5.11 4.36 7.42
CA ARG A 120 -4.68 4.01 6.06
C ARG A 120 -4.49 2.51 5.94
N LEU A 121 -5.25 1.91 5.03
CA LEU A 121 -5.15 0.51 4.62
C LEU A 121 -4.57 0.47 3.20
N VAL A 122 -3.72 -0.52 2.93
CA VAL A 122 -3.09 -0.69 1.61
C VAL A 122 -3.20 -2.14 1.21
N THR A 123 -3.93 -2.42 0.13
CA THR A 123 -4.01 -3.77 -0.46
C THR A 123 -2.78 -4.04 -1.33
N SER A 124 -2.38 -5.31 -1.41
CA SER A 124 -1.17 -5.70 -2.15
C SER A 124 -1.20 -7.19 -2.53
N LEU A 125 -0.19 -7.64 -3.28
CA LEU A 125 -0.03 -9.03 -3.71
C LEU A 125 -0.09 -10.07 -2.57
N ASN A 126 0.29 -9.69 -1.36
CA ASN A 126 0.32 -10.56 -0.20
C ASN A 126 -0.97 -10.53 0.63
N VAL A 127 -1.99 -9.79 0.18
CA VAL A 127 -3.27 -9.63 0.87
C VAL A 127 -4.37 -10.16 -0.04
N SER A 128 -4.95 -11.30 0.33
CA SER A 128 -6.03 -11.92 -0.42
C SER A 128 -7.36 -11.17 -0.22
N LYS A 129 -8.34 -11.47 -1.08
CA LYS A 129 -9.71 -10.97 -0.91
C LYS A 129 -10.30 -11.38 0.46
N LYS A 130 -10.01 -12.60 0.90
CA LYS A 130 -10.48 -13.11 2.20
C LYS A 130 -9.89 -12.30 3.37
N ASP A 131 -8.61 -11.96 3.29
CA ASP A 131 -7.96 -11.12 4.32
C ASP A 131 -8.60 -9.72 4.35
N CYS A 132 -8.97 -9.17 3.19
CA CYS A 132 -9.69 -7.91 3.09
C CYS A 132 -11.09 -7.99 3.72
N GLU A 133 -11.83 -9.07 3.48
CA GLU A 133 -13.15 -9.31 4.09
C GLU A 133 -13.05 -9.43 5.61
N GLN A 134 -12.07 -10.16 6.12
CA GLN A 134 -11.79 -10.28 7.56
C GLN A 134 -11.43 -8.93 8.19
N ALA A 135 -10.62 -8.12 7.50
CA ALA A 135 -10.26 -6.78 7.98
C ALA A 135 -11.49 -5.86 8.07
N VAL A 136 -12.40 -5.92 7.10
CA VAL A 136 -13.67 -5.17 7.13
C VAL A 136 -14.52 -5.56 8.33
N GLU A 137 -14.67 -6.86 8.58
CA GLU A 137 -15.44 -7.38 9.73
C GLU A 137 -14.83 -6.93 11.07
N ALA A 138 -13.50 -7.02 11.20
CA ALA A 138 -12.79 -6.57 12.38
C ALA A 138 -12.98 -5.06 12.62
N ILE A 139 -12.85 -4.23 11.59
CA ILE A 139 -13.04 -2.78 11.68
C ILE A 139 -14.46 -2.44 12.14
N ALA A 140 -15.48 -3.04 11.51
CA ALA A 140 -16.87 -2.78 11.86
C ALA A 140 -17.18 -3.18 13.31
N ARG A 141 -16.71 -4.35 13.75
CA ARG A 141 -16.91 -4.81 15.14
C ARG A 141 -16.19 -3.94 16.16
N LEU A 142 -14.94 -3.55 15.90
CA LEU A 142 -14.14 -2.77 16.86
C LEU A 142 -14.64 -1.32 16.99
N LEU A 143 -15.29 -0.78 15.96
CA LEU A 143 -15.83 0.57 15.97
C LEU A 143 -17.30 0.67 16.41
N THR A 144 -17.90 -0.46 16.80
CA THR A 144 -19.18 -0.51 17.51
C THR A 144 -18.97 -0.14 18.98
#